data_AF-A0A024CAM0-F1
#
_entry.id   AF-A0A024CAM0-F1
#
_cell.length_a   1.000
_cell.length_b   1.000
_cell.length_c   1.000
_cell.angle_alpha   90.00
_cell.angle_beta   90.00
_cell.angle_gamma   90.00
#
_symmetry.space_group_name_H-M   'P 1'
#
loop_
_entity.id
_entity.type
_entity.pdbx_description
1 polymer ?
#
loop_
_entity_poly.entity_id
_entity_poly.type
_entity_poly.pdbx_seq_one_letter_code
_entity_poly.pdbx_strand_id
1 'polypeptide(L)'
;SSTQPGDLCQKVNLCKQLALLSAQVKEDSCQLCHHAVSEALDKLKDPDTQMEVIEVLMNACNSVEKKYVKKCKRMVFEYGPQVLVNVEQFLETKDLCAALHACKSNE
;
A
#
# COMPACT_ATOMS: atom_id res chain seq x y z
N SER A 1 -12.83 -47.82 6.57
CA SER A 1 -11.91 -46.90 7.27
C SER A 1 -12.24 -45.49 6.81
N SER A 2 -12.72 -44.63 7.71
CA SER A 2 -12.97 -43.22 7.39
C SER A 2 -11.64 -42.48 7.55
N THR A 3 -10.93 -42.24 6.44
CA THR A 3 -9.75 -41.37 6.47
C THR A 3 -10.20 -39.94 6.39
N GLN A 4 -9.97 -39.18 7.47
CA GLN A 4 -10.32 -37.77 7.52
C GLN A 4 -9.42 -36.99 6.53
N PRO A 5 -9.94 -35.96 5.84
CA PRO A 5 -9.15 -35.21 4.86
C PRO A 5 -7.83 -34.67 5.40
N GLY A 6 -7.78 -34.27 6.68
CA GLY A 6 -6.56 -33.83 7.35
C GLY A 6 -5.50 -34.94 7.48
N ASP A 7 -5.90 -36.17 7.79
CA ASP A 7 -4.99 -37.31 7.91
C ASP A 7 -4.40 -37.69 6.56
N LEU A 8 -5.21 -37.63 5.50
CA LEU A 8 -4.73 -37.87 4.14
C LEU A 8 -3.73 -36.78 3.72
N CYS A 9 -4.05 -35.51 4.01
CA CYS A 9 -3.20 -34.37 3.69
C CYS A 9 -1.82 -34.46 4.36
N GLN A 10 -1.76 -34.93 5.60
CA GLN A 10 -0.50 -35.19 6.31
C GLN A 10 0.23 -36.41 5.72
N LYS A 11 -0.47 -37.53 5.50
CA LYS A 11 0.12 -38.79 5.02
C LYS A 11 0.77 -38.68 3.64
N VAL A 12 0.19 -37.89 2.74
CA VAL A 12 0.75 -37.66 1.39
C VAL A 12 1.60 -36.38 1.31
N ASN A 13 1.94 -35.79 2.46
CA ASN A 13 2.79 -34.59 2.60
C ASN A 13 2.26 -33.34 1.87
N LEU A 14 0.98 -33.35 1.48
CA LEU A 14 0.33 -32.25 0.78
C LEU A 14 0.22 -31.00 1.66
N CYS A 15 -0.02 -31.17 2.96
CA CYS A 15 -0.10 -30.07 3.92
C CYS A 15 1.21 -29.26 3.99
N LYS A 16 2.37 -29.93 3.88
CA LYS A 16 3.68 -29.27 3.81
C LYS A 16 3.88 -28.53 2.49
N GLN A 17 3.46 -29.12 1.37
CA GLN A 17 3.52 -28.47 0.06
C GLN A 17 2.66 -27.19 0.02
N LEU A 18 1.43 -27.26 0.56
CA LEU A 18 0.56 -26.09 0.69
C LEU A 18 1.17 -24.99 1.56
N ALA A 19 1.83 -25.37 2.67
CA ALA A 19 2.55 -24.42 3.51
C ALA A 19 3.71 -23.74 2.75
N LEU A 20 4.50 -24.50 1.97
CA LEU A 20 5.57 -23.97 1.13
C LEU A 20 5.06 -23.02 0.04
N LEU A 21 3.99 -23.40 -0.65
CA LEU A 21 3.34 -22.54 -1.65
C LEU A 21 2.82 -21.25 -1.01
N SER A 22 2.19 -21.35 0.16
CA SER A 22 1.72 -20.17 0.89
C SER A 22 2.86 -19.25 1.33
N ALA A 23 4.03 -19.82 1.67
CA ALA A 23 5.21 -19.05 2.01
C ALA A 23 5.80 -18.36 0.77
N GLN A 24 5.86 -19.06 -0.37
CA GLN A 24 6.33 -18.49 -1.64
C GLN A 24 5.43 -17.33 -2.09
N VAL A 25 4.11 -17.51 -2.06
CA VAL A 25 3.15 -16.44 -2.43
C VAL A 25 3.31 -15.21 -1.53
N LYS A 26 3.57 -15.41 -0.23
CA LYS A 26 3.84 -14.30 0.70
C LYS A 26 5.16 -13.59 0.37
N GLU A 27 6.21 -14.34 0.04
CA GLU A 27 7.49 -13.77 -0.36
C GLU A 27 7.35 -12.94 -1.65
N ASP A 28 6.68 -13.49 -2.66
CA ASP A 28 6.41 -12.80 -3.93
C ASP A 28 5.58 -11.52 -3.70
N SER A 29 4.60 -11.58 -2.79
CA SER A 29 3.77 -10.42 -2.43
C SER A 29 4.57 -9.33 -1.71
N CYS A 30 5.48 -9.73 -0.81
CA CYS A 30 6.37 -8.82 -0.11
C CYS A 30 7.31 -8.10 -1.08
N GLN A 31 7.95 -8.85 -1.98
CA GLN A 31 8.84 -8.28 -3.00
C GLN A 31 8.10 -7.33 -3.94
N LEU A 32 6.93 -7.73 -4.43
CA LEU A 32 6.10 -6.88 -5.28
C LEU A 32 5.68 -5.60 -4.57
N CYS A 33 5.30 -5.70 -3.30
CA CYS A 33 4.95 -4.52 -2.51
C CYS A 33 6.13 -3.55 -2.40
N HIS A 34 7.33 -4.03 -2.03
CA HIS A 34 8.49 -3.16 -1.91
C HIS A 34 8.84 -2.48 -3.22
N HIS A 35 8.74 -3.20 -4.34
CA HIS A 35 8.97 -2.63 -5.66
C HIS A 35 7.95 -1.53 -5.98
N ALA A 36 6.65 -1.78 -5.73
CA ALA A 36 5.60 -0.80 -5.94
C ALA A 36 5.76 0.45 -5.04
N VAL A 37 6.15 0.27 -3.78
CA VAL A 37 6.41 1.37 -2.85
C VAL A 37 7.63 2.20 -3.30
N SER A 38 8.68 1.54 -3.79
CA SER A 38 9.86 2.23 -4.34
C SER A 38 9.48 3.09 -5.54
N GLU A 39 8.77 2.52 -6.52
CA GLU A 39 8.28 3.25 -7.69
C GLU A 39 7.36 4.40 -7.31
N ALA A 40 6.46 4.19 -6.33
CA ALA A 40 5.59 5.24 -5.83
C ALA A 40 6.39 6.39 -5.18
N LEU A 41 7.42 6.07 -4.39
CA LEU A 41 8.29 7.07 -3.78
C LEU A 41 9.06 7.87 -4.84
N ASP A 42 9.61 7.21 -5.85
CA ASP A 42 10.33 7.87 -6.94
C ASP A 42 9.42 8.82 -7.72
N LYS A 43 8.16 8.41 -7.95
CA LYS A 43 7.14 9.28 -8.56
C LYS A 43 6.73 10.43 -7.65
N LEU A 44 6.56 10.20 -6.35
CA LEU A 44 6.20 11.28 -5.42
C LEU A 44 7.27 12.36 -5.31
N LYS A 45 8.54 12.02 -5.55
CA LYS A 45 9.66 12.98 -5.61
C LYS A 45 9.68 13.81 -6.89
N ASP A 46 8.93 13.41 -7.92
CA ASP A 46 8.80 14.15 -9.17
C ASP A 46 7.87 15.37 -8.99
N PRO A 47 8.37 16.61 -9.19
CA PRO A 47 7.56 17.82 -9.05
C PRO A 47 6.30 17.85 -9.94
N ASP A 48 6.34 17.21 -11.10
CA ASP A 48 5.19 17.15 -12.00
C ASP A 48 4.10 16.25 -11.41
N THR A 49 4.48 15.10 -10.83
CA THR A 49 3.54 14.21 -10.12
C THR A 49 2.95 14.93 -8.91
N GLN A 50 3.74 15.67 -8.14
CA GLN A 50 3.23 16.46 -7.02
C GLN A 50 2.19 17.49 -7.47
N MET A 51 2.47 18.21 -8.56
CA MET A 51 1.55 19.18 -9.14
C MET A 51 0.25 18.52 -9.61
N GLU A 52 0.33 17.38 -10.31
CA GLU A 52 -0.83 16.61 -10.75
C GLU A 52 -1.71 16.18 -9.57
N VAL A 53 -1.12 15.68 -8.48
CA VAL A 53 -1.87 15.30 -7.28
C VAL A 53 -2.60 16.50 -6.68
N ILE A 54 -1.94 17.66 -6.57
CA ILE A 54 -2.57 18.89 -6.07
C ILE A 54 -3.71 19.33 -6.99
N GLU A 55 -3.53 19.26 -8.31
CA GLU A 55 -4.58 19.60 -9.27
C GLU A 55 -5.80 18.68 -9.14
N VAL A 56 -5.58 17.36 -9.02
CA VAL A 56 -6.65 16.38 -8.79
C VAL A 56 -7.41 16.71 -7.51
N LEU A 57 -6.72 17.03 -6.42
CA LEU A 57 -7.35 17.40 -5.15
C LEU A 57 -8.13 18.74 -5.26
N MET A 58 -7.57 19.72 -5.96
CA MET A 58 -8.25 21.00 -6.24
C MET A 58 -9.52 20.81 -7.06
N ASN A 59 -9.51 19.88 -8.01
CA ASN A 59 -10.66 19.52 -8.84
C ASN A 59 -11.70 18.72 -8.04
N ALA A 60 -11.26 17.80 -7.17
CA ALA A 60 -12.14 17.07 -6.26
C ALA A 60 -12.91 18.01 -5.31
N CYS A 61 -12.29 19.13 -4.89
CA CYS A 61 -12.96 20.16 -4.11
C CYS A 61 -14.15 20.82 -4.83
N ASN A 62 -14.35 20.64 -6.14
CA ASN A 62 -15.55 21.14 -6.83
C ASN A 62 -16.79 20.26 -6.56
N SER A 63 -16.59 19.03 -6.06
CA SER A 63 -17.66 18.05 -5.80
C SER A 63 -18.22 18.12 -4.38
N VAL A 64 -17.61 18.91 -3.49
CA VAL A 64 -18.14 19.14 -2.13
C VAL A 64 -19.33 20.11 -2.16
N GLU A 65 -20.11 20.18 -1.07
CA GLU A 65 -21.18 21.17 -0.96
C GLU A 65 -20.68 22.59 -1.25
N LYS A 66 -21.46 23.39 -2.01
CA LYS A 66 -21.05 24.72 -2.50
C LYS A 66 -20.44 25.63 -1.43
N LYS A 67 -20.95 25.58 -0.19
CA LYS A 67 -20.43 26.37 0.94
C LYS A 67 -19.00 26.02 1.36
N TYR A 68 -18.52 24.81 1.06
CA TYR A 68 -17.20 24.32 1.48
C TYR A 68 -16.14 24.37 0.38
N VAL A 69 -16.50 24.55 -0.90
CA VAL A 69 -15.56 24.54 -2.03
C VAL A 69 -14.35 25.45 -1.78
N LYS A 70 -14.60 26.70 -1.36
CA LYS A 70 -13.53 27.69 -1.13
C LYS A 70 -12.63 27.32 0.05
N LYS A 71 -13.19 26.70 1.09
CA LYS A 71 -12.44 26.20 2.26
C LYS A 71 -11.61 24.97 1.89
N CYS A 72 -12.18 24.05 1.13
CA CYS A 72 -11.50 22.84 0.62
C CYS A 72 -10.28 23.23 -0.21
N LYS A 73 -10.44 24.09 -1.23
CA LYS A 73 -9.32 24.52 -2.07
C LYS A 73 -8.22 25.23 -1.28
N ARG A 74 -8.59 26.04 -0.26
CA ARG A 74 -7.62 26.66 0.65
C ARG A 74 -6.82 25.62 1.42
N MET A 75 -7.48 24.59 1.95
CA MET A 75 -6.79 23.51 2.66
C MET A 75 -5.85 22.74 1.75
N VAL A 76 -6.26 22.42 0.51
CA VAL A 76 -5.40 21.74 -0.46
C VAL A 76 -4.17 22.59 -0.77
N PHE A 77 -4.34 23.89 -0.99
CA PHE A 77 -3.23 24.80 -1.25
C PHE A 77 -2.29 24.94 -0.04
N GLU A 78 -2.83 25.05 1.17
CA GLU A 78 -2.06 25.30 2.40
C GLU A 78 -1.34 24.05 2.91
N TYR A 79 -2.01 22.90 2.89
CA TYR A 79 -1.50 21.67 3.49
C TYR A 79 -1.03 20.64 2.48
N GLY A 80 -1.50 20.68 1.24
CA GLY A 80 -1.19 19.68 0.20
C GLY A 80 0.31 19.44 0.02
N PRO A 81 1.14 20.48 -0.20
CA PRO A 81 2.58 20.30 -0.36
C PRO A 81 3.24 19.64 0.86
N GLN A 82 2.88 20.06 2.08
CA GLN A 82 3.44 19.46 3.29
C GLN A 82 2.97 18.01 3.48
N VAL A 83 1.74 17.68 3.09
CA VAL A 83 1.23 16.31 3.13
C VAL A 83 2.05 15.41 2.20
N LEU A 84 2.39 15.87 0.99
CA LEU A 84 3.21 15.10 0.05
C LEU A 84 4.60 14.81 0.63
N VAL A 85 5.27 15.83 1.19
CA VAL A 85 6.56 15.67 1.88
C VAL A 85 6.45 14.66 3.03
N ASN A 86 5.36 14.72 3.81
CA ASN A 86 5.16 13.78 4.92
C ASN A 86 4.93 12.35 4.42
N VAL A 87 4.27 12.16 3.28
CA VAL A 87 4.08 10.84 2.67
C VAL A 87 5.41 10.30 2.17
N GLU A 88 6.21 11.09 1.47
CA GLU A 88 7.56 10.71 1.04
C GLU A 88 8.41 10.25 2.24
N GLN A 89 8.47 11.06 3.30
CA GLN A 89 9.20 10.73 4.52
C GLN A 89 8.66 9.46 5.18
N PHE A 90 7.35 9.26 5.19
CA PHE A 90 6.76 8.04 5.73
C PHE A 90 7.21 6.81 4.94
N LEU A 91 7.15 6.87 3.61
CA LEU A 91 7.56 5.77 2.73
C LEU A 91 9.08 5.48 2.82
N GLU A 92 9.90 6.50 3.09
CA GLU A 92 11.34 6.33 3.31
C GLU A 92 11.70 5.71 4.65
N THR A 93 10.93 6.03 5.71
CA THR A 93 11.31 5.71 7.09
C THR A 93 10.53 4.54 7.70
N LYS A 94 9.44 4.12 7.06
CA LYS A 94 8.57 3.05 7.54
C LYS A 94 8.45 1.96 6.50
N ASP A 95 8.40 0.72 6.97
CA ASP A 95 8.06 -0.42 6.13
C ASP A 95 6.53 -0.48 5.93
N LEU A 96 6.04 0.21 4.89
CA LEU A 96 4.63 0.16 4.51
C LEU A 96 4.19 -1.26 4.15
N CYS A 97 5.08 -2.11 3.63
CA CYS A 97 4.73 -3.46 3.21
C CYS A 97 4.51 -4.40 4.40
N ALA A 98 5.23 -4.20 5.50
CA ALA A 98 4.91 -4.83 6.78
C ALA A 98 3.57 -4.31 7.36
N ALA A 99 3.33 -3.00 7.29
CA ALA A 99 2.08 -2.39 7.78
C ALA A 99 0.84 -2.84 6.99
N LEU A 100 0.99 -3.15 5.70
CA LEU A 100 -0.04 -3.72 4.84
C LEU A 100 -0.14 -5.25 4.95
N HIS A 101 0.69 -5.89 5.79
CA HIS A 101 0.81 -7.35 5.92
C HIS A 101 1.17 -8.08 4.63
N ALA A 102 1.73 -7.37 3.63
CA ALA A 102 2.29 -7.98 2.43
C ALA A 102 3.60 -8.70 2.74
N CYS A 103 4.38 -8.14 3.67
CA CYS A 103 5.53 -8.79 4.27
C CYS A 103 5.15 -9.40 5.62
N LYS A 104 5.89 -10.42 6.05
CA LYS A 104 5.84 -10.82 7.46
C LYS A 104 6.27 -9.61 8.27
N SER A 105 5.46 -9.21 9.24
CA SER A 105 5.91 -8.29 10.27
C SER A 105 7.15 -8.91 10.91
N ASN A 106 8.29 -8.25 10.78
CA ASN A 106 9.41 -8.52 11.67
C ASN A 106 8.86 -8.32 13.09
N GLU A 107 8.93 -9.35 13.94
CA GLU A 107 8.58 -9.25 15.36
C GLU A 107 9.36 -8.12 16.04
#